data_AF-A0A3M0S6J7-F1
#
_entry.id   AF-A0A3M0S6J7-F1
#
_cell.length_a   1.000
_cell.length_b   1.000
_cell.length_c   1.000
_cell.angle_alpha   90.00
_cell.angle_beta   90.00
_cell.angle_gamma   90.00
#
_symmetry.space_group_name_H-M   'P 1'
#
loop_
_entity.id
_entity.type
_entity.pdbx_description
1 polymer ?
#
loop_
_entity_poly.entity_id
_entity_poly.type
_entity_poly.pdbx_seq_one_letter_code
_entity_poly.pdbx_strand_id
1 'polypeptide(L)'
;MNVAICKSGNVVISKPNIKLSHRRCKKFYIDSHQIFSKKIIDDIELQKRFAANRNLILTAAPYMEQLINFVKGFNFFVLLTDGEGCILNALGDEKILEEAFSLKMVPGAFMNEENIGTNAMSVVIK
;
A
#
# COMPACT_ATOMS: atom_id res chain seq x y z
N MET A 1 -16.58 18.32 14.18
CA MET A 1 -16.51 16.95 14.73
C MET A 1 -17.89 16.33 14.53
N ASN A 2 -18.10 15.52 13.50
CA ASN A 2 -19.44 14.98 13.20
C ASN A 2 -19.55 13.55 13.73
N VAL A 3 -20.14 13.43 14.92
CA VAL A 3 -20.51 12.14 15.52
C VAL A 3 -21.88 11.76 14.99
N ALA A 4 -21.98 10.59 14.35
CA ALA A 4 -23.26 9.94 14.08
C ALA A 4 -23.45 8.86 15.14
N ILE A 5 -24.44 9.04 16.01
CA ILE A 5 -24.79 8.06 17.05
C ILE A 5 -25.74 7.04 16.42
N CYS A 6 -25.27 5.80 16.28
CA CYS A 6 -26.14 4.66 15.93
C CYS A 6 -26.88 4.21 17.20
N LYS A 7 -28.14 3.76 17.08
CA LYS A 7 -29.07 3.44 18.19
C LYS A 7 -28.67 2.22 19.05
N SER A 8 -27.41 1.81 19.06
CA SER A 8 -26.92 0.62 19.74
C SER A 8 -25.58 0.87 20.44
N GLY A 9 -25.47 1.92 21.27
CA GLY A 9 -24.44 2.09 22.31
C GLY A 9 -22.95 2.10 21.90
N ASN A 10 -22.62 1.73 20.67
CA ASN A 10 -21.27 1.68 20.16
C ASN A 10 -20.98 3.02 19.49
N VAL A 11 -20.01 3.74 20.06
CA VAL A 11 -19.40 4.90 19.40
C VAL A 11 -18.74 4.40 18.13
N VAL A 12 -19.41 4.54 16.99
CA VAL A 12 -18.78 4.36 15.69
C VAL A 12 -17.86 5.56 15.49
N ILE A 13 -16.61 5.42 15.92
CA ILE A 13 -15.55 6.37 15.57
C ILE A 13 -15.32 6.21 14.07
N SER A 14 -16.09 6.95 13.26
CA SER A 14 -15.77 7.05 11.84
C SER A 14 -14.44 7.80 11.76
N LYS A 15 -13.33 7.10 11.54
CA LYS A 15 -12.04 7.74 11.24
C LYS A 15 -12.27 8.62 9.99
N PRO A 16 -12.26 9.97 10.12
CA PRO A 16 -12.68 10.85 9.02
C PRO A 16 -11.89 10.55 7.74
N ASN A 17 -10.60 10.22 7.87
CA ASN A 17 -9.73 9.89 6.74
C ASN A 17 -10.18 8.67 5.94
N ILE A 18 -10.66 7.61 6.59
CA ILE A 18 -11.16 6.41 5.90
C ILE A 18 -12.49 6.71 5.19
N LYS A 19 -13.39 7.43 5.84
CA LYS A 19 -14.66 7.84 5.21
C LYS A 19 -14.44 8.76 4.01
N LEU A 20 -13.46 9.67 4.11
CA LEU A 20 -13.06 10.54 3.01
C LEU A 20 -12.38 9.75 1.88
N SER A 21 -11.50 8.81 2.21
CA SER A 21 -10.87 7.90 1.27
C SER A 21 -11.92 7.12 0.47
N HIS A 22 -12.88 6.46 1.14
CA HIS A 22 -13.98 5.76 0.46
C HIS A 22 -14.79 6.67 -0.49
N ARG A 23 -15.01 7.94 -0.12
CA ARG A 23 -15.69 8.91 -1.01
C ARG A 23 -14.85 9.22 -2.25
N ARG A 24 -13.53 9.32 -2.12
CA ARG A 24 -12.61 9.51 -3.27
C ARG A 24 -12.56 8.26 -4.14
N CYS A 25 -12.44 7.07 -3.55
CA CYS A 25 -12.45 5.80 -4.28
C CYS A 25 -13.72 5.63 -5.13
N LYS A 26 -14.89 6.03 -4.62
CA LYS A 26 -16.13 6.07 -5.42
C LYS A 26 -16.04 6.99 -6.64
N LYS A 27 -15.38 8.15 -6.53
CA LYS A 27 -15.15 9.07 -7.66
C LYS A 27 -14.14 8.52 -8.67
N PHE A 28 -13.22 7.67 -8.23
CA PHE A 28 -12.25 6.97 -9.09
C PHE A 28 -12.81 5.67 -9.70
N TYR A 29 -14.09 5.35 -9.47
CA TYR A 29 -14.72 4.11 -9.93
C TYR A 29 -13.93 2.86 -9.51
N ILE A 30 -13.41 2.85 -8.28
CA ILE A 30 -12.83 1.64 -7.69
C ILE A 30 -13.98 0.70 -7.32
N ASP A 31 -13.89 -0.54 -7.80
CA ASP A 31 -14.77 -1.63 -7.38
C ASP A 31 -14.42 -2.07 -5.96
N SER A 32 -15.42 -2.23 -5.09
CA SER A 32 -15.24 -2.73 -3.73
C SER A 32 -14.75 -4.18 -3.65
N HIS A 33 -14.86 -4.94 -4.74
CA HIS A 33 -14.36 -6.30 -4.86
C HIS A 33 -12.99 -6.39 -5.53
N GLN A 34 -12.39 -5.25 -5.89
CA GLN A 34 -11.08 -5.25 -6.53
C GLN A 34 -9.99 -5.68 -5.54
N ILE A 35 -9.24 -6.71 -5.93
CA ILE A 35 -8.14 -7.27 -5.12
C ILE A 35 -6.76 -7.01 -5.73
N PHE A 36 -6.69 -6.50 -6.96
CA PHE A 36 -5.44 -6.20 -7.67
C PHE A 36 -5.39 -4.73 -8.11
N SER A 37 -4.19 -4.16 -8.17
CA SER A 37 -4.02 -2.80 -8.70
C SER A 37 -4.46 -2.72 -10.16
N LYS A 38 -5.18 -1.65 -10.53
CA LYS A 38 -5.48 -1.30 -11.94
C LYS A 38 -4.22 -0.92 -12.72
N LYS A 39 -3.14 -0.57 -12.03
CA LYS A 39 -1.88 -0.12 -12.62
C LYS A 39 -0.71 -0.89 -12.05
N ILE A 40 -0.12 -1.71 -12.91
CA ILE A 40 1.17 -2.36 -12.73
C ILE A 40 1.97 -2.00 -13.98
N ILE A 41 3.08 -1.28 -13.79
CA ILE A 41 3.92 -0.84 -14.91
C ILE A 41 4.81 -1.98 -15.42
N ASP A 42 5.24 -1.87 -16.67
CA ASP A 42 6.20 -2.81 -17.26
C ASP A 42 7.63 -2.57 -16.75
N ASP A 43 8.53 -3.48 -17.12
CA ASP A 43 9.92 -3.44 -16.69
C ASP A 43 10.66 -2.18 -17.16
N ILE A 44 10.37 -1.67 -18.36
CA ILE A 44 11.05 -0.48 -18.91
C ILE A 44 10.74 0.73 -18.04
N GLU A 45 9.47 0.92 -17.71
CA GLU A 45 9.03 2.01 -16.85
C GLU A 45 9.48 1.80 -15.39
N LEU A 46 9.50 0.55 -14.92
CA LEU A 46 9.99 0.22 -13.59
C LEU A 46 11.49 0.56 -13.44
N GLN A 47 12.31 0.26 -14.45
CA GLN A 47 13.73 0.64 -14.43
C GLN A 47 13.92 2.16 -14.38
N LYS A 48 13.10 2.94 -15.09
CA LYS A 48 13.14 4.41 -15.00
C LYS A 48 12.77 4.88 -13.58
N ARG A 49 11.76 4.27 -12.95
CA ARG A 49 11.42 4.59 -11.56
C ARG A 49 12.51 4.20 -10.57
N PHE A 50 13.18 3.06 -10.76
CA PHE A 50 14.36 2.71 -9.95
C PHE A 50 15.48 3.72 -10.10
N ALA A 51 15.77 4.18 -11.33
CA ALA A 51 16.77 5.21 -11.55
C ALA A 51 16.39 6.53 -10.87
N ALA A 52 15.14 6.97 -11.01
CA ALA A 52 14.64 8.21 -10.39
C ALA A 52 14.63 8.15 -8.86
N ASN A 53 14.37 6.97 -8.28
CA ASN A 53 14.28 6.76 -6.82
C ASN A 53 15.53 6.10 -6.22
N ARG A 54 16.66 6.07 -6.95
CA ARG A 54 17.88 5.35 -6.51
C ARG A 54 18.32 5.73 -5.10
N ASN A 55 18.34 7.03 -4.79
CA ASN A 55 18.75 7.51 -3.47
C ASN A 55 17.80 7.04 -2.36
N LEU A 56 16.49 7.06 -2.61
CA LEU A 56 15.49 6.54 -1.67
C LEU A 56 15.72 5.04 -1.41
N ILE A 57 15.88 4.25 -2.48
CA ILE A 57 16.08 2.80 -2.38
C ILE A 57 17.34 2.48 -1.58
N LEU A 58 18.48 3.10 -1.93
CA LEU A 58 19.75 2.84 -1.25
C LEU A 58 19.75 3.31 0.20
N THR A 59 19.07 4.42 0.50
CA THR A 59 18.97 4.94 1.87
C THR A 59 18.04 4.08 2.73
N ALA A 60 16.94 3.57 2.16
CA ALA A 60 15.95 2.77 2.89
C ALA A 60 16.39 1.32 3.12
N ALA A 61 17.17 0.73 2.19
CA ALA A 61 17.58 -0.67 2.22
C ALA A 61 18.07 -1.18 3.60
N PRO A 62 19.06 -0.54 4.27
CA PRO A 62 19.55 -1.06 5.55
C PRO A 62 18.47 -1.05 6.65
N TYR A 63 17.52 -0.10 6.63
CA TYR A 63 16.43 -0.05 7.60
C TYR A 63 15.37 -1.12 7.32
N MET A 64 15.07 -1.38 6.05
CA MET A 64 14.17 -2.48 5.68
C MET A 64 14.75 -3.83 6.10
N GLU A 65 16.05 -4.04 5.89
CA GLU A 65 16.75 -5.26 6.32
C GLU A 65 16.73 -5.41 7.85
N GLN A 66 17.02 -4.34 8.60
CA GLN A 66 16.92 -4.36 10.05
C GLN A 66 15.50 -4.71 10.54
N LEU A 67 14.48 -4.11 9.93
CA LEU A 67 13.09 -4.37 10.30
C LEU A 67 12.71 -5.83 10.05
N ILE A 68 13.01 -6.37 8.87
CA ILE A 68 12.72 -7.77 8.54
C ILE A 68 13.50 -8.74 9.42
N ASN A 69 14.77 -8.45 9.73
CA ASN A 69 15.53 -9.28 10.66
C ASN A 69 14.94 -9.29 12.07
N PHE A 70 14.38 -8.16 12.53
CA PHE A 70 13.73 -8.08 13.84
C PHE A 70 12.45 -8.92 13.93
N VAL A 71 11.66 -8.97 12.84
CA VAL A 71 10.37 -9.71 12.79
C VAL A 71 10.46 -11.07 12.09
N LYS A 72 11.67 -11.55 11.81
CA LYS A 72 11.90 -12.79 11.06
C LYS A 72 11.21 -13.99 11.72
N GLY A 73 10.48 -14.77 10.93
CA GLY A 73 9.75 -15.95 11.40
C GLY A 73 8.39 -15.64 12.02
N PHE A 74 7.99 -14.37 12.10
CA PHE A 74 6.66 -13.94 12.54
C PHE A 74 5.69 -13.69 11.38
N ASN A 75 6.05 -14.08 10.15
CA ASN A 75 5.23 -13.98 8.94
C ASN A 75 4.92 -12.53 8.54
N PHE A 76 5.94 -11.67 8.55
CA PHE A 76 5.86 -10.26 8.14
C PHE A 76 6.56 -10.00 6.80
N PHE A 77 6.11 -8.95 6.12
CA PHE A 77 6.81 -8.35 4.99
C PHE A 77 6.78 -6.82 5.08
N VAL A 78 7.69 -6.19 4.35
CA VAL A 78 7.87 -4.74 4.27
C VAL A 78 7.94 -4.37 2.80
N LEU A 79 7.18 -3.36 2.43
CA LEU A 79 7.21 -2.75 1.11
C LEU A 79 7.86 -1.37 1.18
N LEU A 80 8.67 -1.06 0.18
CA LEU A 80 9.08 0.32 -0.13
C LEU A 80 8.27 0.79 -1.32
N THR A 81 7.66 1.98 -1.21
CA THR A 81 7.00 2.64 -2.35
C THR A 81 7.65 3.98 -2.65
N ASP A 82 7.54 4.46 -3.89
CA ASP A 82 7.80 5.86 -4.18
C ASP A 82 6.66 6.78 -3.71
N GLY A 83 6.81 8.09 -3.94
CA GLY A 83 5.83 9.11 -3.53
C GLY A 83 4.48 9.04 -4.24
N GLU A 84 4.35 8.24 -5.30
CA GLU A 84 3.07 8.01 -5.99
C GLU A 84 2.41 6.69 -5.58
N GLY A 85 3.09 5.91 -4.72
CA GLY A 85 2.63 4.62 -4.23
C GLY A 85 3.00 3.44 -5.12
N CYS A 86 3.94 3.60 -6.07
CA CYS A 86 4.47 2.47 -6.82
C CYS A 86 5.40 1.64 -5.92
N ILE A 87 5.16 0.33 -5.81
CA ILE A 87 6.07 -0.56 -5.08
C ILE A 87 7.41 -0.59 -5.79
N LEU A 88 8.49 -0.34 -5.05
CA LEU A 88 9.87 -0.39 -5.50
C LEU A 88 10.61 -1.62 -4.99
N ASN A 89 10.28 -2.10 -3.79
CA ASN A 89 10.93 -3.26 -3.19
C ASN A 89 9.99 -3.98 -2.21
N ALA A 90 10.19 -5.28 -2.04
CA ALA A 90 9.47 -6.14 -1.11
C ALA A 90 10.44 -7.10 -0.43
N LEU A 91 10.45 -7.12 0.91
CA LEU A 91 11.27 -8.02 1.73
C LEU A 91 10.38 -8.65 2.81
N GLY A 92 10.61 -9.90 3.19
CA GLY A 92 9.77 -10.58 4.18
C GLY A 92 10.00 -12.07 4.26
N ASP A 93 9.23 -12.73 5.12
CA ASP A 93 9.18 -14.18 5.19
C ASP A 93 8.50 -14.72 3.92
N GLU A 94 9.00 -15.86 3.41
CA GLU A 94 8.57 -16.45 2.13
C GLU A 94 7.05 -16.62 2.03
N LYS A 95 6.43 -17.21 3.05
CA LYS A 95 4.99 -17.52 3.05
C LYS A 95 4.11 -16.27 2.87
N ILE A 96 4.37 -15.18 3.60
CA ILE A 96 3.55 -13.96 3.48
C ILE A 96 3.86 -13.20 2.19
N LEU A 97 5.10 -13.28 1.68
CA LEU A 97 5.44 -12.73 0.38
C LEU A 97 4.71 -13.47 -0.76
N GLU A 98 4.59 -14.80 -0.69
CA GLU A 98 3.79 -15.58 -1.64
C GLU A 98 2.33 -15.13 -1.65
N GLU A 99 1.73 -14.92 -0.47
CA GLU A 99 0.37 -14.37 -0.35
C GLU A 99 0.27 -12.96 -0.98
N ALA A 100 1.22 -12.07 -0.68
CA ALA A 100 1.26 -10.73 -1.27
C ALA A 100 1.42 -10.75 -2.81
N PHE A 101 2.26 -11.64 -3.34
CA PHE A 101 2.47 -11.78 -4.78
C PHE A 101 1.28 -12.42 -5.49
N SER A 102 0.55 -13.33 -4.83
CA SER A 102 -0.74 -13.83 -5.32
C SER A 102 -1.75 -12.70 -5.51
N LEU A 103 -1.65 -11.65 -4.68
CA LEU A 103 -2.41 -10.39 -4.75
C LEU A 103 -1.78 -9.32 -5.65
N LYS A 104 -0.79 -9.69 -6.47
CA LYS A 104 -0.07 -8.78 -7.38
C LYS A 104 0.55 -7.55 -6.68
N MET A 105 0.88 -7.67 -5.40
CA MET A 105 1.67 -6.66 -4.67
C MET A 105 3.16 -6.83 -4.99
N VAL A 106 3.52 -6.52 -6.23
CA VAL A 106 4.86 -6.69 -6.79
C VAL A 106 5.46 -5.33 -7.16
N PRO A 107 6.80 -5.21 -7.29
CA PRO A 107 7.42 -4.01 -7.85
C PRO A 107 6.73 -3.57 -9.14
N GLY A 108 6.42 -2.27 -9.24
CA GLY A 108 5.64 -1.69 -10.34
C GLY A 108 4.13 -1.57 -10.07
N ALA A 109 3.57 -2.26 -9.08
CA ALA A 109 2.16 -2.10 -8.71
C ALA A 109 1.93 -0.80 -7.93
N PHE A 110 0.89 -0.05 -8.30
CA PHE A 110 0.51 1.20 -7.63
C PHE A 110 -0.52 0.95 -6.52
N MET A 111 -0.16 1.32 -5.29
CA MET A 111 -0.98 1.12 -4.09
C MET A 111 -1.74 2.38 -3.65
N ASN A 112 -1.86 3.38 -4.53
CA ASN A 112 -2.62 4.60 -4.27
C ASN A 112 -4.14 4.38 -4.47
N GLU A 113 -4.95 5.34 -3.96
CA GLU A 113 -6.41 5.19 -3.94
C GLU A 113 -7.05 5.02 -5.32
N GLU A 114 -6.46 5.63 -6.35
CA GLU A 114 -6.97 5.60 -7.73
C GLU A 114 -6.81 4.23 -8.39
N ASN A 115 -5.87 3.42 -7.91
CA ASN A 115 -5.52 2.15 -8.53
C ASN A 115 -5.95 0.93 -7.73
N ILE A 116 -6.06 1.00 -6.40
CA ILE A 116 -6.41 -0.15 -5.55
C ILE A 116 -7.45 0.16 -4.46
N GLY A 117 -7.82 1.44 -4.30
CA GLY A 117 -8.74 1.87 -3.25
C GLY A 117 -8.07 2.12 -1.89
N THR A 118 -8.88 2.19 -0.85
CA THR A 118 -8.46 2.58 0.50
C THR A 118 -7.59 1.50 1.14
N ASN A 119 -6.31 1.81 1.35
CA ASN A 119 -5.35 1.01 2.12
C ASN A 119 -4.38 1.91 2.92
N ALA A 120 -3.50 1.32 3.72
CA ALA A 120 -2.56 2.04 4.57
C ALA A 120 -1.64 3.01 3.78
N MET A 121 -1.04 2.56 2.67
CA MET A 121 -0.17 3.39 1.81
C MET A 121 -0.95 4.56 1.19
N SER A 122 -2.15 4.28 0.69
CA SER A 122 -3.01 5.26 0.04
C SER A 122 -3.43 6.42 0.95
N VAL A 123 -3.54 6.17 2.27
CA VAL A 123 -3.93 7.17 3.28
C VAL A 123 -2.75 8.05 3.70
N VAL A 124 -1.51 7.60 3.48
CA VAL A 124 -0.29 8.39 3.76
C VAL A 124 0.05 9.32 2.59
N ILE A 125 -0.17 8.86 1.35
CA ILE A 125 0.15 9.62 0.14
C ILE A 125 -0.77 10.85 -0.06
N LYS A 126 -1.93 10.90 0.62
CA LYS A 126 -2.97 11.92 0.42
C LYS A 126 -3.33 12.70 1.68
#